data_AF-T0Z4S6-F1
#
_entry.id   AF-T0Z4S6-F1
#
_cell.length_a   1.000
_cell.length_b   1.000
_cell.length_c   1.000
_cell.angle_alpha   90.00
_cell.angle_beta   90.00
_cell.angle_gamma   90.00
#
_symmetry.space_group_name_H-M   'P 1'
#
loop_
_entity.id
_entity.type
_entity.pdbx_description
1 polymer ?
#
loop_
_entity_poly.entity_id
_entity_poly.type
_entity_poly.pdbx_seq_one_letter_code
_entity_poly.pdbx_strand_id
1 'polypeptide(L)'
;MSAIPFTDRELKRAWRELSTIATPVAGSFCMNPHRLLLFYAVECGLKAVWLKRQNRNLFNREDIKSTGHDLRLVLKELKVGAQ
;
A
#
# COMPACT_ATOMS: atom_id res chain seq x y z
N MET A 1 -14.82 -1.65 -4.59
CA MET A 1 -14.15 -2.91 -4.16
C MET A 1 -14.60 -3.24 -2.75
N SER A 2 -14.84 -4.52 -2.46
CA SER A 2 -15.29 -5.04 -1.16
C SER A 2 -14.40 -4.47 -0.05
N ALA A 3 -14.96 -3.71 0.90
CA ALA A 3 -14.21 -3.15 2.01
C ALA A 3 -13.85 -4.28 2.98
N ILE A 4 -12.80 -5.04 2.70
CA ILE A 4 -12.33 -6.09 3.60
C ILE A 4 -11.39 -5.42 4.60
N PRO A 5 -11.60 -5.51 5.91
CA PRO A 5 -10.67 -4.96 6.87
C PRO A 5 -9.32 -5.68 6.77
N PHE A 6 -8.23 -4.93 6.86
CA PHE A 6 -6.87 -5.46 6.77
C PHE A 6 -6.07 -5.13 8.02
N THR A 7 -5.25 -6.05 8.48
CA THR A 7 -4.31 -5.85 9.58
C THR A 7 -2.97 -5.32 9.09
N ASP A 8 -2.19 -4.70 9.98
CA ASP A 8 -0.80 -4.30 9.70
C ASP A 8 0.05 -5.48 9.19
N ARG A 9 -0.18 -6.70 9.70
CA ARG A 9 0.52 -7.91 9.25
C ARG A 9 0.19 -8.25 7.81
N GLU A 10 -1.08 -8.17 7.42
CA GLU A 10 -1.53 -8.44 6.05
C GLU A 10 -1.00 -7.40 5.07
N LEU A 11 -1.00 -6.11 5.46
CA LEU A 11 -0.44 -5.03 4.64
C LEU A 11 1.08 -5.21 4.42
N LYS A 12 1.83 -5.56 5.47
CA LYS A 12 3.27 -5.86 5.36
C LYS A 12 3.54 -7.09 4.50
N ARG A 13 2.71 -8.13 4.61
CA ARG A 13 2.82 -9.33 3.78
C ARG A 13 2.55 -9.00 2.32
N ALA A 14 1.46 -8.30 2.02
CA ALA A 14 1.11 -7.87 0.68
C ALA A 14 2.21 -6.98 0.06
N TRP A 15 2.77 -6.04 0.82
CA TRP A 15 3.90 -5.24 0.35
C TRP A 15 5.09 -6.10 -0.09
N ARG A 16 5.48 -7.12 0.69
CA ARG A 16 6.59 -8.02 0.35
C ARG A 16 6.30 -8.86 -0.89
N GLU A 17 5.12 -9.46 -0.95
CA GLU A 17 4.71 -10.31 -2.07
C GLU A 17 4.63 -9.49 -3.36
N LEU A 18 3.93 -8.34 -3.34
CA LEU A 18 3.78 -7.47 -4.50
C LEU A 18 5.12 -6.86 -4.96
N SER A 19 5.99 -6.45 -4.03
CA SER A 19 7.34 -5.94 -4.38
C SER A 19 8.20 -7.00 -5.05
N THR A 20 8.07 -8.26 -4.61
CA THR A 20 8.79 -9.38 -5.21
C THR A 20 8.32 -9.64 -6.63
N ILE A 21 7.00 -9.67 -6.86
CA ILE A 21 6.41 -9.88 -8.20
C ILE A 21 6.64 -8.67 -9.12
N ALA A 22 6.65 -7.47 -8.56
CA ALA A 22 6.92 -6.24 -9.32
C ALA A 22 8.39 -6.12 -9.74
N THR A 23 9.31 -6.85 -9.11
CA THR A 23 10.73 -6.85 -9.47
C THR A 23 10.98 -7.93 -10.52
N PRO A 24 11.22 -7.56 -11.79
CA PRO A 24 11.48 -8.54 -12.83
C PRO A 24 12.80 -9.28 -12.57
N VAL A 25 12.85 -10.56 -12.94
CA VAL A 25 14.10 -11.35 -12.92
C VAL A 25 15.09 -10.76 -13.92
N ALA A 26 16.38 -10.79 -13.59
CA ALA A 26 17.44 -10.25 -14.43
C ALA A 26 17.31 -10.77 -15.88
N GLY A 27 17.20 -9.84 -16.85
CA GLY A 27 16.99 -10.15 -18.26
C GLY A 27 15.53 -10.10 -18.74
N SER A 28 14.55 -9.83 -17.86
CA SER A 28 13.14 -9.64 -18.25
C SER A 28 12.74 -8.15 -18.33
N PHE A 29 11.84 -7.82 -19.26
CA PHE A 29 11.35 -6.45 -19.45
C PHE A 29 10.25 -6.10 -18.43
N CYS A 30 10.40 -4.95 -17.76
CA CYS A 30 9.36 -4.43 -16.87
C CYS A 30 8.13 -3.96 -17.67
N MET A 31 7.12 -4.81 -17.74
CA MET A 31 5.83 -4.54 -18.38
C MET A 31 4.92 -3.67 -17.51
N ASN A 32 3.90 -3.05 -18.12
CA ASN A 32 2.91 -2.21 -17.43
C ASN A 32 2.28 -2.86 -16.16
N PRO A 33 1.98 -4.17 -16.11
CA PRO A 33 1.47 -4.82 -14.91
C PRO A 33 2.44 -4.78 -13.73
N HIS A 34 3.76 -4.89 -13.94
CA HIS A 34 4.76 -4.80 -12.86
C HIS A 34 4.77 -3.41 -12.23
N ARG A 35 4.61 -2.36 -13.04
CA ARG A 35 4.50 -0.98 -12.55
C ARG A 35 3.26 -0.82 -11.67
N LEU A 36 2.12 -1.35 -12.11
CA LEU A 36 0.89 -1.31 -11.33
C LEU A 36 1.03 -2.08 -10.00
N LEU A 37 1.64 -3.26 -10.03
CA LEU A 37 1.92 -4.03 -8.81
C LEU A 37 2.86 -3.28 -7.85
N LEU A 38 3.84 -2.54 -8.37
CA LEU A 38 4.70 -1.68 -7.56
C LEU A 38 3.90 -0.55 -6.89
N PHE A 39 2.96 0.07 -7.61
CA PHE A 39 2.06 1.08 -7.02
C PHE A 39 1.23 0.50 -5.87
N TYR A 40 0.66 -0.69 -6.05
CA TYR A 40 -0.08 -1.38 -4.98
C TYR A 40 0.81 -1.80 -3.81
N ALA A 41 2.05 -2.23 -4.08
CA ALA A 41 3.01 -2.55 -3.04
C ALA A 41 3.29 -1.31 -2.17
N VAL A 42 3.57 -0.17 -2.79
CA VAL A 42 3.79 1.11 -2.10
C VAL A 42 2.56 1.53 -1.32
N GLU A 43 1.36 1.39 -1.89
CA GLU A 43 0.09 1.67 -1.21
C GLU A 43 -0.07 0.85 0.08
N CYS A 44 0.17 -0.46 0.02
CA CYS A 44 0.12 -1.34 1.19
C CYS A 44 1.15 -0.96 2.26
N GLY A 45 2.38 -0.61 1.84
CA GLY A 45 3.43 -0.16 2.74
C GLY A 45 3.08 1.15 3.45
N LEU A 46 2.56 2.14 2.72
CA LEU A 46 2.15 3.42 3.28
C LEU A 46 0.98 3.27 4.27
N LYS A 47 -0.02 2.44 3.95
CA LYS A 47 -1.13 2.12 4.87
C LYS A 47 -0.64 1.47 6.17
N ALA A 48 0.35 0.58 6.10
CA ALA A 48 0.96 -0.01 7.29
C ALA A 48 1.71 1.04 8.14
N VAL A 49 2.42 1.97 7.51
CA VAL A 49 3.09 3.08 8.22
C VAL A 49 2.07 4.01 8.87
N TRP A 50 0.97 4.32 8.19
CA TRP A 50 -0.11 5.13 8.74
C TRP A 50 -0.75 4.47 9.98
N LEU A 51 -1.07 3.17 9.90
CA LEU A 51 -1.55 2.38 11.05
C LEU A 51 -0.59 2.46 12.24
N LYS A 52 0.70 2.29 11.98
CA LYS A 52 1.74 2.40 13.01
C LYS A 52 1.78 3.79 13.66
N ARG A 53 1.59 4.86 12.89
CA ARG A 53 1.53 6.24 13.41
C ARG A 53 0.27 6.52 14.23
N GLN A 54 -0.86 5.94 13.86
CA GLN A 54 -2.12 6.06 14.60
C GLN A 54 -2.20 5.11 15.81
N ASN A 55 -1.17 4.29 16.04
CA ASN A 55 -1.16 3.22 17.05
C ASN A 55 -2.36 2.26 16.93
N ARG A 56 -2.80 2.01 15.68
CA ARG A 56 -3.92 1.11 15.35
C ARG A 56 -3.37 -0.11 14.61
N ASN A 57 -3.97 -1.27 14.86
CA ASN A 57 -3.55 -2.54 14.23
C ASN A 57 -4.47 -3.00 13.09
N LEU A 58 -5.61 -2.34 12.92
CA LEU A 58 -6.67 -2.74 11.99
C LEU A 58 -7.11 -1.54 11.16
N PHE A 59 -7.11 -1.71 9.84
CA PHE A 59 -7.58 -0.75 8.87
C PHE A 59 -9.06 -1.04 8.62
N ASN A 60 -9.95 -0.22 9.21
CA ASN A 60 -11.38 -0.47 9.21
C ASN A 60 -12.01 -0.19 7.83
N ARG A 61 -13.24 -0.69 7.63
CA ARG A 61 -14.05 -0.36 6.46
C ARG A 61 -14.32 1.14 6.33
N GLU A 62 -14.43 1.87 7.44
CA GLU A 62 -14.56 3.34 7.42
C GLU A 62 -13.30 4.00 6.85
N ASP A 63 -12.13 3.55 7.28
CA ASP A 63 -10.83 4.05 6.81
C ASP A 63 -10.66 3.74 5.32
N ILE A 64 -11.05 2.53 4.87
CA ILE A 64 -11.03 2.12 3.44
C ILE A 64 -12.00 2.97 2.60
N LYS A 65 -13.18 3.31 3.14
CA LYS A 65 -14.12 4.20 2.45
C LYS A 65 -13.62 5.63 2.35
N SER A 66 -12.85 6.12 3.33
CA SER A 66 -12.34 7.50 3.31
C SER A 66 -11.03 7.66 2.52
N THR A 67 -10.15 6.65 2.54
CA THR A 67 -8.84 6.71 1.85
C THR A 67 -8.81 5.98 0.51
N GLY A 68 -9.72 5.04 0.24
CA GLY A 68 -9.81 4.33 -1.04
C GLY A 68 -8.47 3.71 -1.51
N HIS A 69 -8.24 3.77 -2.82
CA HIS A 69 -6.95 3.50 -3.48
C HIS A 69 -6.17 4.78 -3.80
N ASP A 70 -6.48 5.88 -3.11
CA ASP A 70 -5.91 7.17 -3.47
C ASP A 70 -4.59 7.38 -2.73
N LEU A 71 -3.50 7.00 -3.40
CA LEU A 71 -2.14 7.14 -2.90
C LEU A 71 -1.84 8.59 -2.46
N ARG A 72 -2.48 9.58 -3.11
CA ARG A 72 -2.30 11.01 -2.79
C ARG A 72 -2.86 11.35 -1.41
N LEU A 73 -3.99 10.77 -1.02
CA LEU A 73 -4.59 10.96 0.31
C LEU A 73 -3.69 10.36 1.38
N VAL A 74 -3.19 9.14 1.14
CA VAL A 74 -2.29 8.46 2.07
C VAL A 74 -0.96 9.23 2.22
N LEU A 75 -0.41 9.76 1.13
CA LEU A 75 0.80 10.59 1.16
C LEU A 75 0.59 11.92 1.89
N LYS A 76 -0.56 12.57 1.68
CA LYS A 76 -0.96 13.81 2.37
C LYS A 76 -1.08 13.59 3.87
N GLU A 77 -1.74 12.52 4.29
CA GLU A 77 -1.88 12.12 5.70
C GLU A 77 -0.52 11.79 6.34
N LEU A 78 0.37 11.16 5.58
CA LEU A 78 1.73 10.84 6.06
C LEU A 78 2.69 12.04 6.02
N LYS A 79 2.27 13.21 5.51
CA LYS A 79 3.12 14.39 5.29
C LYS A 79 4.42 14.08 4.54
N VAL A 80 4.38 13.13 3.61
CA VAL A 80 5.55 12.75 2.80
C VAL A 80 5.72 13.80 1.71
N GLY A 81 6.84 14.53 1.72
CA GLY A 81 7.13 15.57 0.72
C GLY A 81 6.54 16.95 1.03
N ALA A 82 6.02 17.18 2.25
CA ALA A 82 5.75 18.53 2.72
C ALA A 82 7.09 19.20 3.10
N GLN A 83 7.70 19.86 2.11
CA GLN A 83 8.65 20.95 2.30
C GLN A 83 7.90 22.27 2.12
#